data_AF-A0A844T7F1-F1
#
_entry.id   AF-A0A844T7F1-F1
#
_cell.length_a   1.000
_cell.length_b   1.000
_cell.length_c   1.000
_cell.angle_alpha   90.00
_cell.angle_beta   90.00
_cell.angle_gamma   90.00
#
_symmetry.space_group_name_H-M   'P 1'
#
loop_
_entity.id
_entity.type
_entity.pdbx_description
1 polymer ?
#
loop_
_entity_poly.entity_id
_entity_poly.type
_entity_poly.pdbx_seq_one_letter_code
_entity_poly.pdbx_strand_id
1 'polypeptide(L)'
;MKDVSRFGSNGELKLSALIADLWWRVQLMNSDILEEEAKAGVFDVHNPSYPLLAATLRTRRDNLVSTINALEERAKSVRAAA
;
A
#
# COMPACT_ATOMS: atom_id res chain seq x y z
N MET A 1 -14.72 35.01 3.10
CA MET A 1 -14.76 33.54 3.30
C MET A 1 -15.05 32.85 1.96
N LYS A 2 -14.04 32.65 1.10
CA LYS A 2 -14.15 31.81 -0.11
C LYS A 2 -12.91 30.94 -0.37
N ASP A 3 -11.84 31.11 0.41
CA ASP A 3 -10.56 30.42 0.16
C ASP A 3 -10.44 29.04 0.79
N VAL A 4 -11.25 28.70 1.80
CA VAL A 4 -11.15 27.41 2.52
C VAL A 4 -11.52 26.22 1.62
N SER A 5 -12.44 26.40 0.66
CA SER A 5 -12.98 25.30 -0.16
C SER A 5 -12.03 24.79 -1.25
N ARG A 6 -11.09 25.62 -1.75
CA ARG A 6 -10.14 25.23 -2.80
C ARG A 6 -8.92 24.45 -2.26
N PHE A 7 -8.57 24.66 -0.99
CA PHE A 7 -7.49 23.94 -0.33
C PHE A 7 -7.90 22.53 0.12
N GLY A 8 -9.16 22.36 0.56
CA GLY A 8 -9.74 21.04 0.86
C GLY A 8 -9.72 20.10 -0.34
N SER A 9 -10.22 20.56 -1.50
CA SER A 9 -10.30 19.72 -2.71
C SER A 9 -8.93 19.28 -3.24
N ASN A 10 -7.92 20.17 -3.20
CA ASN A 10 -6.57 19.83 -3.65
C ASN A 10 -5.85 18.85 -2.70
N GLY A 11 -6.13 18.94 -1.39
CA GLY A 11 -5.60 17.99 -0.41
C GLY A 11 -6.19 16.59 -0.58
N GLU A 12 -7.52 16.51 -0.77
CA GLU A 12 -8.22 15.24 -0.99
C GLU A 12 -7.80 14.54 -2.29
N LEU A 13 -7.64 15.30 -3.38
CA LEU A 13 -7.15 14.78 -4.65
C LEU A 13 -5.71 14.25 -4.53
N LYS A 14 -4.83 14.96 -3.82
CA LYS A 14 -3.46 14.50 -3.55
C LYS A 14 -3.43 13.24 -2.69
N LEU A 15 -4.27 13.16 -1.66
CA LEU A 15 -4.37 11.99 -0.79
C LEU A 15 -4.88 10.76 -1.57
N SER A 16 -5.91 10.95 -2.40
CA SER A 16 -6.45 9.89 -3.26
C SER A 16 -5.41 9.38 -4.26
N ALA A 17 -4.66 10.29 -4.89
CA ALA A 17 -3.58 9.93 -5.81
C ALA A 17 -2.43 9.18 -5.10
N LEU A 18 -2.06 9.61 -3.88
CA LEU A 18 -1.06 8.92 -3.08
C LEU A 18 -1.52 7.50 -2.73
N ILE A 19 -2.76 7.33 -2.26
CA ILE A 19 -3.32 6.01 -1.92
C ILE A 19 -3.30 5.09 -3.14
N ALA A 20 -3.66 5.60 -4.32
CA ALA A 20 -3.60 4.84 -5.57
C ALA A 20 -2.16 4.42 -5.95
N ASP A 21 -1.17 5.31 -5.82
CA ASP A 21 0.25 4.97 -6.04
C ASP A 21 0.74 3.89 -5.07
N LEU A 22 0.37 4.00 -3.79
CA LEU A 22 0.76 3.01 -2.79
C LEU A 22 0.13 1.63 -3.07
N TRP A 23 -1.14 1.59 -3.50
CA TRP A 23 -1.77 0.34 -3.96
C TRP A 23 -1.05 -0.24 -5.17
N TRP A 24 -0.64 0.59 -6.14
CA TRP A 24 0.15 0.13 -7.27
C TRP A 24 1.49 -0.47 -6.84
N ARG A 25 2.18 0.13 -5.86
CA ARG A 25 3.41 -0.43 -5.28
C ARG A 25 3.17 -1.78 -4.59
N VAL A 26 2.04 -1.95 -3.90
CA VAL A 26 1.65 -3.25 -3.31
C VAL A 26 1.53 -4.31 -4.41
N GLN A 27 0.93 -3.98 -5.55
CA GLN A 27 0.84 -4.91 -6.69
C GLN A 27 2.21 -5.25 -7.27
N LEU A 28 3.10 -4.27 -7.42
CA LEU A 28 4.46 -4.52 -7.88
C LEU A 28 5.20 -5.47 -6.92
N MET A 29 5.09 -5.24 -5.61
CA MET A 29 5.69 -6.12 -4.62
C MET A 29 5.12 -7.54 -4.64
N ASN A 30 3.82 -7.71 -4.94
CA ASN A 30 3.23 -9.03 -5.13
C ASN A 30 3.85 -9.75 -6.33
N SER A 31 4.08 -9.04 -7.44
CA SER A 31 4.79 -9.58 -8.61
C SER A 31 6.22 -9.98 -8.26
N ASP A 32 6.96 -9.13 -7.55
CA ASP A 32 8.34 -9.40 -7.12
C ASP A 32 8.41 -10.62 -6.19
N ILE A 33 7.44 -10.77 -5.27
CA ILE A 33 7.33 -11.95 -4.41
C ILE A 33 7.13 -13.22 -5.25
N LEU A 34 6.17 -13.20 -6.18
CA LEU A 34 5.88 -14.36 -7.03
C LEU A 34 7.06 -14.73 -7.93
N GLU A 35 7.75 -13.74 -8.49
CA GLU A 35 8.95 -13.97 -9.29
C GLU A 35 10.03 -14.66 -8.46
N GLU A 36 10.23 -14.22 -7.21
CA GLU A 36 11.28 -14.78 -6.37
C GLU A 36 10.94 -16.14 -5.79
N GLU A 37 9.67 -16.39 -5.44
CA GLU A 37 9.17 -17.72 -5.11
C GLU A 37 9.36 -18.68 -6.29
N ALA A 38 9.06 -18.24 -7.52
CA ALA A 38 9.22 -19.04 -8.73
C ALA A 38 10.69 -19.34 -9.05
N LYS A 39 11.59 -18.36 -8.89
CA LYS A 39 13.04 -18.56 -9.07
C LYS A 39 13.62 -19.57 -8.08
N ALA A 40 13.16 -19.53 -6.83
CA ALA A 40 13.57 -20.48 -5.81
C ALA A 40 12.87 -21.83 -5.90
N GLY A 41 11.72 -21.90 -6.58
CA GLY A 41 10.85 -23.08 -6.62
C GLY A 41 10.16 -23.37 -5.29
N VAL A 42 10.08 -22.38 -4.38
CA VAL A 42 9.51 -22.54 -3.03
C VAL A 42 8.47 -21.46 -2.79
N PHE A 43 7.20 -21.88 -2.72
CA PHE A 43 6.04 -21.00 -2.54
C PHE A 43 5.44 -21.08 -1.12
N ASP A 44 5.73 -22.14 -0.38
CA ASP A 44 5.27 -22.30 1.00
C ASP A 44 6.11 -21.42 1.92
N VAL A 45 5.47 -20.42 2.53
CA VAL A 45 6.09 -19.47 3.47
C VAL A 45 6.60 -20.15 4.74
N HIS A 46 6.04 -21.31 5.10
CA HIS A 46 6.49 -22.08 6.27
C HIS A 46 7.65 -23.02 5.95
N ASN A 47 8.03 -23.15 4.69
CA ASN A 47 9.18 -23.94 4.29
C ASN A 47 10.47 -23.30 4.84
N PRO A 48 11.35 -24.05 5.53
CA PRO A 48 12.62 -23.52 6.02
C PRO A 48 13.53 -22.94 4.92
N SER A 49 13.36 -23.39 3.67
CA SER A 49 14.08 -22.90 2.50
C SER A 49 13.35 -21.76 1.77
N TYR A 50 12.30 -21.18 2.37
CA TYR A 50 11.58 -20.06 1.77
C TYR A 50 12.50 -18.85 1.57
N PRO A 51 12.46 -18.15 0.41
CA PRO A 51 13.41 -17.10 0.11
C PRO A 51 13.32 -15.92 1.07
N LEU A 52 14.45 -15.54 1.66
CA LEU A 52 14.53 -14.40 2.58
C LEU A 52 14.04 -13.09 1.95
N LEU A 53 14.31 -12.89 0.65
CA LEU A 53 13.84 -11.72 -0.08
C LEU A 53 12.30 -11.71 -0.16
N ALA A 54 11.69 -12.83 -0.56
CA ALA A 54 10.23 -12.95 -0.62
C ALA A 54 9.59 -12.75 0.78
N ALA A 55 10.21 -13.25 1.85
CA ALA A 55 9.75 -13.02 3.23
C ALA A 55 9.81 -11.54 3.63
N THR A 56 10.92 -10.88 3.30
CA THR A 56 11.12 -9.45 3.57
C THR A 56 10.12 -8.59 2.81
N LEU A 57 9.88 -8.91 1.53
CA LEU A 57 8.89 -8.22 0.70
C LEU A 57 7.47 -8.39 1.25
N ARG A 58 7.09 -9.59 1.71
CA ARG A 58 5.80 -9.82 2.37
C ARG A 58 5.62 -8.91 3.59
N THR A 59 6.57 -8.91 4.52
CA THR A 59 6.51 -8.06 5.72
C THR A 59 6.37 -6.58 5.34
N ARG A 60 7.14 -6.12 4.35
CA ARG A 60 7.08 -4.72 3.90
C ARG A 60 5.75 -4.40 3.22
N ARG A 61 5.20 -5.33 2.43
CA ARG A 61 3.88 -5.18 1.80
C ARG A 61 2.80 -5.06 2.88
N ASP A 62 2.85 -5.90 3.91
CA ASP A 62 1.85 -5.90 4.98
C ASP A 62 1.89 -4.59 5.78
N ASN A 63 3.09 -4.07 6.06
CA ASN A 63 3.26 -2.74 6.66
C ASN A 63 2.70 -1.63 5.76
N LEU A 64 2.88 -1.74 4.44
CA LEU A 64 2.37 -0.77 3.48
C LEU A 64 0.84 -0.81 3.42
N VAL A 65 0.23 -2.00 3.39
CA VAL A 65 -1.22 -2.18 3.45
C VAL A 65 -1.80 -1.58 4.73
N SER A 66 -1.16 -1.82 5.88
CA SER A 66 -1.57 -1.19 7.15
C SER A 66 -1.54 0.34 7.08
N THR A 67 -0.50 0.91 6.46
CA THR A 67 -0.39 2.36 6.25
C THR A 67 -1.48 2.89 5.32
N ILE A 68 -1.75 2.18 4.21
CA ILE A 68 -2.82 2.53 3.26
C ILE A 68 -4.17 2.55 3.98
N ASN A 69 -4.49 1.53 4.76
CA ASN A 69 -5.73 1.46 5.53
C ASN A 69 -5.88 2.66 6.48
N ALA A 70 -4.81 3.04 7.19
CA ALA A 70 -4.83 4.21 8.05
C ALA A 70 -5.06 5.54 7.27
N LEU A 71 -4.48 5.66 6.07
CA LEU A 71 -4.70 6.81 5.19
C LEU A 71 -6.13 6.85 4.63
N GLU A 72 -6.70 5.72 4.27
CA GLU A 72 -8.09 5.60 3.80
C GLU A 72 -9.09 5.97 4.90
N GLU A 73 -8.89 5.51 6.14
CA GLU A 73 -9.72 5.90 7.28
C GLU A 73 -9.63 7.40 7.56
N ARG A 74 -8.43 7.99 7.46
CA ARG A 74 -8.26 9.44 7.57
C ARG A 74 -8.94 10.19 6.43
N ALA A 75 -8.91 9.66 5.20
CA ALA A 75 -9.60 10.28 4.07
C ALA A 75 -11.13 10.29 4.29
N LYS A 76 -11.68 9.18 4.79
CA LYS A 76 -13.11 9.06 5.13
C LYS A 76 -13.51 10.07 6.22
N SER A 77 -12.71 10.22 7.28
CA SER A 77 -13.02 11.15 8.37
C SER A 77 -12.97 12.61 7.93
N VAL A 78 -11.99 12.99 7.08
CA VAL A 78 -11.91 14.35 6.50
C VAL A 78 -13.14 14.64 5.65
N ARG A 79 -13.55 13.70 4.80
CA ARG A 79 -14.73 13.84 3.94
C ARG A 79 -16.04 13.92 4.72
N ALA A 80 -16.14 13.27 5.87
CA ALA A 80 -17.32 13.31 6.73
C ALA A 80 -17.46 14.62 7.52
N ALA A 81 -16.36 15.34 7.74
CA ALA A 81 -16.32 16.61 8.48
C ALA A 81 -16.42 17.86 7.57
N ALA A 82 -16.39 17.67 6.24
CA ALA A 82 -16.50 18.72 5.22
C ALA A 82 -17.94 18.89 4.75
#